data_AF-A0A426UUJ1-F1
#
_entry.id   AF-A0A426UUJ1-F1
#
_cell.length_a   1.000
_cell.length_b   1.000
_cell.length_c   1.000
_cell.angle_alpha   90.00
_cell.angle_beta   90.00
_cell.angle_gamma   90.00
#
_symmetry.space_group_name_H-M   'P 1'
#
loop_
_entity.id
_entity.type
_entity.pdbx_description
1 polymer ?
#
loop_
_entity_poly.entity_id
_entity_poly.type
_entity_poly.pdbx_seq_one_letter_code
_entity_poly.pdbx_strand_id
1 'polypeptide(L)'
;MTDMTTIKVPVELRDRISRLASSQHTTMAGAVERALDAAETQAFWAEVRATMLTPEARADLRRATERLSGTLRDGLEPEDWSEYE
;
A
#
# COMPACT_ATOMS: atom_id res chain seq x y z
N MET A 1 -18.75 -4.54 19.70
CA MET A 1 -17.92 -4.76 20.90
C MET A 1 -16.56 -5.23 20.41
N THR A 2 -15.46 -4.64 20.90
CA THR A 2 -14.11 -5.08 20.51
C THR A 2 -13.67 -6.19 21.45
N ASP A 3 -13.47 -7.39 20.93
CA ASP A 3 -12.98 -8.52 21.71
C ASP A 3 -11.49 -8.32 22.01
N MET A 4 -11.12 -8.37 23.29
CA MET A 4 -9.75 -8.21 23.75
C MET A 4 -9.19 -9.58 24.17
N THR A 5 -7.97 -9.87 23.73
CA THR A 5 -7.23 -11.05 24.16
C THR A 5 -5.84 -10.67 24.65
N THR A 6 -5.17 -11.59 25.34
CA THR A 6 -3.80 -11.39 25.86
C THR A 6 -2.87 -12.44 25.27
N ILE A 7 -1.73 -12.00 24.73
CA ILE A 7 -0.70 -12.88 24.18
C ILE A 7 0.50 -12.87 25.12
N LYS A 8 1.01 -14.05 25.47
CA LYS A 8 2.26 -14.17 26.22
C LYS A 8 3.45 -14.02 25.29
N VAL A 9 4.38 -13.15 25.67
CA VAL A 9 5.63 -12.89 24.94
C VAL A 9 6.80 -12.80 25.92
N PRO A 10 8.05 -13.01 25.47
CA PRO A 10 9.23 -12.69 26.27
C PRO A 10 9.25 -11.24 26.73
N VAL A 11 9.84 -10.97 27.90
CA VAL A 11 9.88 -9.62 28.50
C VAL A 11 10.58 -8.63 27.58
N GLU A 12 11.66 -9.07 26.95
CA GLU A 12 12.47 -8.27 26.04
C GLU A 12 11.66 -7.83 24.81
N LEU A 13 10.77 -8.71 24.31
CA LEU A 13 9.88 -8.39 23.20
C LEU A 13 8.81 -7.39 23.64
N ARG A 14 8.20 -7.60 24.80
CA ARG A 14 7.22 -6.66 25.37
C ARG A 14 7.82 -5.26 25.55
N ASP A 15 9.05 -5.17 26.05
CA ASP A 15 9.74 -3.89 26.23
C ASP A 15 10.10 -3.24 24.89
N ARG A 16 10.46 -4.03 23.88
CA ARG A 16 10.68 -3.53 22.52
C ARG A 16 9.39 -2.99 21.90
N ILE A 17 8.26 -3.67 22.07
CA ILE A 17 6.95 -3.20 21.61
C ILE A 17 6.57 -1.92 22.35
N SER A 18 6.81 -1.85 23.66
CA SER A 18 6.55 -0.65 24.47
C SER A 18 7.33 0.56 23.94
N ARG A 19 8.63 0.40 23.68
CA ARG A 19 9.47 1.47 23.09
C ARG A 19 8.95 1.90 21.71
N LEU A 20 8.57 0.93 20.86
CA LEU A 20 8.01 1.22 19.54
C LEU A 20 6.71 2.02 19.66
N ALA A 21 5.80 1.59 20.53
CA ALA A 21 4.53 2.25 20.78
C ALA A 21 4.73 3.69 21.28
N SER A 22 5.66 3.91 22.22
CA SER A 22 6.03 5.26 22.68
C SER A 22 6.56 6.14 21.55
N SER A 23 7.46 5.62 20.71
CA SER A 23 8.03 6.38 19.59
C SER A 23 6.99 6.77 18.52
N GLN A 24 5.92 5.98 18.41
CA GLN A 24 4.83 6.18 17.45
C GLN A 24 3.59 6.84 18.05
N HIS A 25 3.68 7.27 19.33
CA HIS A 25 2.57 7.85 20.10
C HIS A 25 1.28 7.03 20.02
N THR A 26 1.39 5.70 20.18
CA THR A 26 0.28 4.76 20.09
C THR A 26 0.28 3.76 21.25
N THR A 27 -0.75 2.93 21.33
CA THR A 27 -0.82 1.82 22.29
C THR A 27 0.05 0.65 21.85
N MET A 28 0.38 -0.28 22.75
CA MET A 28 1.12 -1.49 22.36
C MET A 28 0.35 -2.32 21.31
N ALA A 29 -0.98 -2.40 21.43
CA ALA A 29 -1.82 -3.04 20.42
C ALA A 29 -1.72 -2.32 19.07
N GLY A 30 -1.87 -0.99 19.05
CA GLY A 30 -1.76 -0.21 17.82
C GLY A 30 -0.37 -0.24 17.18
N ALA A 31 0.70 -0.39 17.98
CA ALA A 31 2.05 -0.59 17.46
C ALA A 31 2.21 -1.96 16.80
N VAL A 32 1.56 -3.00 17.34
CA VAL A 32 1.55 -4.34 16.74
C VAL A 32 0.72 -4.34 15.45
N GLU A 33 -0.46 -3.73 15.43
CA GLU A 33 -1.30 -3.57 14.23
C GLU A 33 -0.52 -2.91 13.09
N ARG A 34 0.09 -1.75 13.35
CA ARG A 34 0.90 -1.05 12.33
C ARG A 34 2.10 -1.86 11.85
N ALA A 35 2.72 -2.64 12.74
CA ALA A 35 3.82 -3.51 12.36
C ALA A 35 3.37 -4.66 11.45
N LEU A 36 2.16 -5.20 11.67
CA LEU A 36 1.54 -6.19 10.80
C LEU A 36 1.19 -5.58 9.44
N ASP A 37 0.52 -4.42 9.42
CA ASP A 37 0.17 -3.72 8.18
C ASP A 37 1.42 -3.43 7.33
N ALA A 38 2.52 -3.03 7.96
CA ALA A 38 3.79 -2.78 7.29
C ALA A 38 4.40 -4.07 6.71
N ALA A 39 4.33 -5.18 7.44
CA ALA A 39 4.82 -6.49 6.97
C ALA A 39 3.97 -7.01 5.80
N GLU A 40 2.65 -6.88 5.88
CA GLU A 40 1.71 -7.25 4.81
C GLU A 40 1.96 -6.40 3.56
N THR A 41 2.09 -5.09 3.73
CA THR A 41 2.41 -4.16 2.63
C THR A 41 3.75 -4.54 1.98
N GLN A 42 4.76 -4.86 2.77
CA GLN A 42 6.07 -5.27 2.25
C GLN A 42 5.98 -6.58 1.46
N ALA A 43 5.23 -7.56 1.96
CA ALA A 43 5.01 -8.84 1.28
C ALA A 43 4.24 -8.65 -0.03
N PHE A 44 3.17 -7.86 -0.01
CA PHE A 44 2.41 -7.49 -1.20
C PHE A 44 3.33 -6.87 -2.27
N TRP A 45 4.13 -5.86 -1.89
CA TRP A 45 5.05 -5.24 -2.85
C TRP A 45 6.16 -6.17 -3.32
N ALA A 46 6.59 -7.13 -2.50
CA ALA A 46 7.55 -8.15 -2.92
C ALA A 46 6.95 -9.02 -4.03
N GLU A 47 5.70 -9.45 -3.88
CA GLU A 47 4.98 -10.23 -4.88
C GLU A 47 4.73 -9.44 -6.17
N VAL A 48 4.28 -8.18 -6.06
CA VAL A 48 4.12 -7.29 -7.22
C VAL A 48 5.42 -7.15 -7.99
N ARG A 49 6.55 -6.97 -7.30
CA ARG A 49 7.86 -6.88 -7.95
C ARG A 49 8.24 -8.20 -8.62
N ALA A 50 8.01 -9.33 -7.97
CA ALA A 50 8.30 -10.65 -8.53
C ALA A 50 7.49 -10.93 -9.81
N THR A 51 6.23 -10.49 -9.85
CA THR A 51 5.33 -10.73 -10.99
C THR A 51 5.47 -9.68 -12.10
N MET A 52 5.43 -8.39 -11.75
CA MET A 52 5.30 -7.28 -12.72
C MET A 52 6.63 -6.72 -13.22
N LEU A 53 7.76 -7.01 -12.57
CA LEU A 53 9.08 -6.53 -13.01
C LEU A 53 9.87 -7.56 -13.83
N THR A 54 9.26 -8.70 -14.17
CA THR A 54 9.86 -9.66 -15.10
C THR A 54 10.03 -9.02 -16.49
N PRO A 55 11.05 -9.41 -17.27
CA PRO A 55 11.21 -8.93 -18.65
C PRO A 55 9.96 -9.16 -19.51
N GLU A 56 9.29 -10.30 -19.32
CA GLU A 56 8.08 -10.70 -20.04
C GLU A 56 6.90 -9.80 -19.65
N ALA A 57 6.64 -9.61 -18.36
CA ALA A 57 5.55 -8.72 -17.90
C ALA A 57 5.78 -7.27 -18.34
N ARG A 58 7.03 -6.80 -18.36
CA ARG A 58 7.38 -5.47 -18.88
C ARG A 58 7.11 -5.36 -20.38
N ALA A 59 7.41 -6.40 -21.16
CA ALA A 59 7.13 -6.42 -22.58
C ALA A 59 5.62 -6.46 -22.87
N ASP A 60 4.85 -7.23 -22.10
CA ASP A 60 3.40 -7.25 -22.15
C ASP A 60 2.80 -5.89 -21.79
N LEU A 61 3.26 -5.27 -20.69
CA LEU A 61 2.82 -3.94 -20.26
C LEU A 61 3.10 -2.90 -21.34
N ARG A 62 4.30 -2.90 -21.92
CA ARG A 62 4.65 -1.98 -23.02
C ARG A 62 3.70 -2.12 -24.21
N ARG A 63 3.42 -3.36 -24.63
CA ARG A 63 2.45 -3.64 -25.71
C ARG A 63 1.04 -3.16 -25.35
N ALA A 64 0.62 -3.34 -24.10
CA ALA A 64 -0.68 -2.84 -23.63
C ALA A 64 -0.74 -1.31 -23.62
N THR A 65 0.33 -0.65 -23.15
CA THR A 65 0.44 0.82 -23.16
C THR A 65 0.40 1.37 -24.59
N GLU A 66 1.13 0.77 -25.53
CA GLU A 66 1.10 1.17 -26.95
C GLU A 66 -0.30 1.01 -27.57
N ARG A 67 -1.07 -0.01 -27.16
CA ARG A 67 -2.44 -0.20 -27.62
C ARG A 67 -3.40 0.85 -27.06
N LEU A 68 -3.27 1.18 -25.78
CA LEU A 68 -4.19 2.09 -25.07
C LEU A 68 -3.78 3.56 -25.17
N SER A 69 -2.57 3.88 -25.61
CA SER A 69 -2.10 5.27 -25.63
C SER A 69 -2.95 6.19 -26.51
N GLY A 70 -3.59 5.64 -27.54
CA GLY A 70 -4.44 6.40 -28.47
C GLY A 70 -5.73 6.92 -27.84
N THR A 71 -6.24 6.27 -26.80
CA THR A 71 -7.52 6.62 -26.13
C THR A 71 -7.31 7.39 -24.84
N LEU A 72 -6.08 7.85 -24.54
CA LEU A 72 -5.76 8.54 -23.29
C LEU A 72 -6.45 9.90 -23.14
N ARG A 73 -6.92 10.50 -24.25
CA ARG A 73 -7.57 11.81 -24.28
C ARG A 73 -9.07 11.75 -24.48
N ASP A 74 -9.63 10.55 -24.63
CA ASP A 74 -11.06 10.37 -24.88
C ASP A 74 -11.84 10.92 -23.68
N GLY A 75 -12.73 11.90 -23.90
CA GLY A 75 -13.52 12.53 -22.83
C GLY A 75 -12.77 13.60 -22.03
N LEU A 76 -11.55 13.98 -22.44
CA LEU A 76 -10.80 15.11 -21.88
C LEU A 76 -10.80 16.31 -22.82
N GLU A 77 -11.79 16.42 -23.72
CA GLU A 77 -11.97 17.61 -24.52
C GLU A 77 -12.18 18.82 -23.58
N PRO A 78 -11.48 19.95 -23.80
CA PRO A 78 -11.67 21.12 -22.97
C PRO A 78 -13.13 21.57 -23.05
N GLU A 79 -13.81 21.59 -21.91
CA GLU A 79 -15.16 22.13 -21.81
C GLU A 79 -15.14 23.59 -22.24
N ASP A 80 -15.99 23.92 -23.21
CA ASP A 80 -16.14 25.27 -23.71
C ASP A 80 -16.98 26.08 -22.72
N TRP A 81 -16.32 26.66 -21.72
CA TRP A 81 -16.94 27.55 -20.74
C TRP A 81 -17.27 28.95 -21.29
N SER A 82 -17.06 29.20 -22.59
CA SER A 82 -17.35 30.49 -23.22
C SER A 82 -18.85 30.81 -23.32
N GLU A 83 -19.74 29.83 -23.11
CA GLU A 83 -21.20 30.06 -23.05
C GLU A 83 -21.68 30.70 -21.72
N TYR A 84 -20.79 30.91 -20.75
CA TYR A 84 -21.12 31.47 -19.42
C TYR A 84 -20.53 32.88 -19.15
N GLU A 85 -19.91 33.53 -20.13
CA GLU A 85 -19.45 34.95 -20.10
C GLU A 85 -20.38 35.88 -20.89
#